data_AF-A0A8E6UF15-F1
#
_entry.id   AF-A0A8E6UF15-F1
#
_cell.length_a   1.000
_cell.length_b   1.000
_cell.length_c   1.000
_cell.angle_alpha   90.00
_cell.angle_beta   90.00
_cell.angle_gamma   90.00
#
_symmetry.space_group_name_H-M   'P 1'
#
loop_
_entity.id
_entity.type
_entity.pdbx_description
1 polymer ?
#
loop_
_entity_poly.entity_id
_entity_poly.type
_entity_poly.pdbx_seq_one_letter_code
_entity_poly.pdbx_strand_id
1 'polypeptide(L)' 'MIFVSFVSGELRQGAVRFSLAFNSKGEIVLHWTNKAGIRVWRILSGNRGKKTKQS' A
#
# COMPACT_ATOMS: atom_id res chain seq x y z
N MET A 1 0.86 12.17 -2.83
CA MET A 1 0.47 11.90 -1.43
C MET A 1 1.09 10.59 -0.99
N ILE A 2 1.85 10.58 0.10
CA ILE A 2 2.60 9.40 0.59
C ILE A 2 1.64 8.48 1.36
N PHE A 3 1.88 7.17 1.34
CA PHE A 3 1.03 6.13 1.96
C PHE A 3 0.57 6.49 3.39
N VAL A 4 1.51 6.93 4.23
CA VAL A 4 1.23 7.30 5.63
C VAL A 4 0.23 8.46 5.73
N SER A 5 0.36 9.49 4.90
CA SER A 5 -0.58 10.62 4.90
C SER A 5 -2.00 10.19 4.52
N PHE A 6 -2.14 9.13 3.71
CA PHE A 6 -3.44 8.58 3.33
C PHE A 6 -4.10 7.82 4.47
N VAL A 7 -3.38 6.89 5.07
CA VAL A 7 -3.88 6.11 6.21
C VAL A 7 -4.29 7.05 7.35
N SER A 8 -3.49 8.07 7.65
CA SER A 8 -3.83 9.11 8.65
C SER A 8 -5.09 9.90 8.30
N GLY A 9 -5.33 10.17 7.01
CA GLY A 9 -6.55 10.83 6.55
C GLY A 9 -7.79 9.95 6.74
N GLU A 10 -7.71 8.69 6.33
CA GLU A 10 -8.82 7.74 6.50
C GLU A 10 -9.12 7.44 7.98
N LEU A 11 -8.08 7.35 8.83
CA LEU A 11 -8.21 7.24 10.29
C LEU A 11 -9.01 8.41 10.86
N ARG A 12 -8.68 9.65 10.48
CA ARG A 12 -9.41 10.85 10.91
C ARG A 12 -10.86 10.87 10.43
N GLN A 13 -11.16 10.18 9.32
CA GLN A 13 -12.51 10.03 8.79
C GLN A 13 -13.28 8.83 9.38
N GLY A 14 -12.68 8.14 10.36
CA GLY A 14 -13.32 7.06 11.11
C GLY A 14 -13.02 5.65 10.62
N ALA A 15 -12.06 5.45 9.71
CA ALA A 15 -11.57 4.12 9.37
C ALA A 15 -10.93 3.44 10.60
N VAL A 16 -11.37 2.23 10.95
CA VAL A 16 -10.91 1.55 12.17
C VAL A 16 -10.04 0.31 11.88
N ARG A 17 -10.15 -0.27 10.69
CA ARG A 17 -9.39 -1.47 10.31
C ARG A 17 -8.79 -1.28 8.93
N PHE A 18 -7.53 -1.67 8.77
CA PHE A 18 -6.82 -1.68 7.50
C PHE A 18 -6.30 -3.09 7.22
N SER A 19 -6.42 -3.52 5.97
CA SER A 19 -5.80 -4.75 5.49
C SER A 19 -4.92 -4.43 4.29
N LEU A 20 -3.71 -5.00 4.27
CA LEU A 20 -2.73 -4.80 3.23
C LEU A 20 -2.48 -6.14 2.52
N ALA A 21 -2.51 -6.14 1.19
CA ALA A 21 -2.17 -7.31 0.40
C ALA A 21 -1.21 -6.94 -0.74
N PHE A 22 -0.36 -7.90 -1.11
CA PHE A 22 0.48 -7.84 -2.29
C PHE A 22 -0.03 -8.84 -3.31
N ASN A 23 -0.08 -8.45 -4.58
CA ASN A 23 -0.42 -9.39 -5.65
C ASN A 23 0.80 -9.74 -6.52
N SER A 24 0.63 -10.76 -7.37
CA SER A 24 1.68 -11.23 -8.29
C SER A 24 2.12 -10.19 -9.33
N LYS A 25 1.38 -9.09 -9.47
CA LYS A 25 1.73 -7.96 -10.35
C LYS A 25 2.61 -6.91 -9.66
N GLY A 26 2.92 -7.09 -8.38
CA GLY A 26 3.69 -6.12 -7.61
C GLY A 26 2.86 -4.89 -7.21
N GLU A 27 1.57 -5.06 -6.96
CA GLU A 27 0.70 -3.99 -6.46
C GLU A 27 0.48 -4.15 -4.96
N ILE A 28 0.33 -3.02 -4.27
CA ILE A 28 -0.12 -2.94 -2.88
C ILE A 28 -1.59 -2.59 -2.90
N VAL A 29 -2.42 -3.47 -2.35
CA VAL A 29 -3.86 -3.25 -2.17
C VAL A 29 -4.12 -2.95 -0.70
N LEU A 30 -4.76 -1.80 -0.42
CA LEU A 30 -5.21 -1.41 0.90
C LEU A 30 -6.75 -1.41 0.93
N HIS A 31 -7.31 -2.03 1.95
CA HIS A 31 -8.75 -2.08 2.22
C HIS A 31 -9.05 -1.58 3.64
N TRP A 32 -10.17 -0.86 3.85
CA TRP A 32 -10.62 -0.40 5.17
C TRP A 32 -12.15 -0.40 5.32
N THR A 33 -12.67 -0.56 6.54
CA THR A 33 -14.05 -1.07 6.74
C THR A 33 -15.13 -0.07 7.19
N ASN A 34 -14.83 1.05 7.86
CA ASN A 34 -15.89 1.90 8.42
C ASN A 34 -16.51 2.87 7.40
N LYS A 35 -15.70 3.37 6.47
CA LYS A 35 -16.14 3.82 5.14
C LYS A 35 -15.49 2.86 4.17
N ALA A 36 -16.21 1.82 3.76
CA ALA A 36 -15.65 0.79 2.89
C ALA A 36 -14.93 1.43 1.68
N GLY A 37 -13.64 1.13 1.54
CA GLY A 37 -12.82 1.71 0.48
C GLY A 37 -11.68 0.79 0.10
N ILE A 38 -11.29 0.86 -1.17
CA ILE A 38 -10.16 0.13 -1.74
C ILE A 38 -9.24 1.14 -2.40
N ARG A 39 -7.94 1.07 -2.10
CA ARG A 39 -6.91 1.84 -2.79
C ARG A 39 -5.79 0.92 -3.25
N VAL A 40 -5.50 1.00 -4.55
CA VAL A 40 -4.43 0.21 -5.19
C VAL A 40 -3.28 1.15 -5.53
N TRP A 41 -2.08 0.79 -5.09
CA TRP A 41 -0.83 1.42 -5.53
C TRP A 41 -0.01 0.43 -6.33
N ARG A 42 0.47 0.88 -7.49
CA ARG A 42 1.51 0.15 -8.23
C ARG A 42 2.85 0.41 -7.56
N ILE A 43 3.56 -0.63 -7.14
CA ILE A 43 4.96 -0.47 -6.70
C ILE A 43 5.72 -0.10 -7.97
N LEU A 44 6.26 1.13 -8.02
CA LEU A 44 7.14 1.54 -9.10
C LEU A 44 8.31 0.55 -9.11
N SER A 45 8.51 -0.12 -10.24
CA SER A 45 9.52 -1.15 -10.47
C SER A 45 10.97 -0.68 -10.28
N GLY A 46 11.19 0.59 -9.93
CA GLY A 46 12.50 1.24 -9.81
C GLY A 46 13.37 0.79 -8.64
N ASN A 47 12.81 0.11 -7.64
CA ASN A 47 13.57 -0.38 -6.47
C ASN A 47 13.54 -1.92 -6.32
N ARG A 48 13.56 -2.67 -7.45
CA ARG A 48 14.14 -4.03 -7.38
C ARG A 48 15.60 -3.84 -7.01
N GLY A 49 15.91 -3.88 -5.71
CA GLY A 49 17.26 -3.71 -5.19
C GLY A 49 18.22 -4.46 -6.11
N LYS A 50 19.23 -3.75 -6.64
CA LYS A 50 20.23 -4.36 -7.52
C LYS A 50 20.62 -5.69 -6.88
N LYS A 51 20.40 -6.81 -7.58
CA LYS A 51 20.97 -8.10 -7.16
C LYS A 51 22.45 -7.82 -6.89
N THR A 52 22.88 -7.94 -5.64
CA THR A 52 24.30 -7.98 -5.34
C THR A 52 24.83 -9.20 -6.10
N LYS A 53 25.65 -8.96 -7.13
CA LYS A 53 26.39 -10.03 -7.77
C LYS A 53 27.35 -10.54 -6.71
N GLN A 54 27.10 -11.73 -6.17
CA GLN A 54 28.12 -12.45 -5.42
C GLN A 54 29.17 -12.92 -6.43
N SER A 55 30.42 -12.53 -6.16
CA SER A 55 31.61 -12.94 -6.88
C SER A 55 31.92 -14.42 -6.64
#